data_AF-A0A952A6D2-F1
#
_entry.id   AF-A0A952A6D2-F1
#
_cell.length_a   1.000
_cell.length_b   1.000
_cell.length_c   1.000
_cell.angle_alpha   90.00
_cell.angle_beta   90.00
_cell.angle_gamma   90.00
#
_symmetry.space_group_name_H-M   'P 1'
#
loop_
_entity.id
_entity.type
_entity.pdbx_description
1 polymer ?
#
loop_
_entity_poly.entity_id
_entity_poly.type
_entity_poly.pdbx_seq_one_letter_code
_entity_poly.pdbx_strand_id
1 'polypeptide(L)'
;MADNKRIDEPTGTETVGHEWDGIEELDTPLPRWWLWLFYITIVWGVIYTVLYPAWPMLERATAGTLGWSSRGALKAELAAADAKLAPVRQAIAGTPVEDIPNDPRLLQAAVAGGQSAFKVHCVQCHGSGAAGSLGYPNL
;
A
#
# COMPACT_ATOMS: atom_id res chain seq x y z
N MET A 1 18.28 -7.98 46.73
CA MET A 1 18.88 -7.00 45.80
C MET A 1 20.37 -7.24 45.85
N ALA A 2 21.01 -7.53 44.73
CA ALA A 2 22.43 -7.86 44.70
C ALA A 2 23.26 -6.69 45.21
N ASP A 3 24.10 -6.96 46.22
CA ASP A 3 24.84 -5.95 47.01
C ASP A 3 26.06 -5.36 46.28
N ASN A 4 26.25 -5.66 45.00
CA ASN A 4 27.47 -5.34 44.26
C ASN A 4 27.18 -4.46 43.04
N LYS A 5 26.70 -3.24 43.29
CA LYS A 5 26.55 -2.22 42.26
C LYS A 5 27.92 -1.63 41.93
N ARG A 6 28.41 -1.89 40.72
CA ARG A 6 29.67 -1.33 40.20
C ARG A 6 29.39 -0.03 39.48
N ILE A 7 30.26 0.96 39.64
CA ILE A 7 30.25 2.17 38.81
C ILE A 7 31.10 1.90 37.57
N ASP A 8 30.53 2.08 36.39
CA ASP A 8 31.25 1.98 35.12
C ASP A 8 32.15 3.22 34.93
N GLU A 9 33.47 3.03 34.82
CA GLU A 9 34.44 4.14 34.74
C GLU A 9 34.25 5.04 33.51
N PRO A 10 33.98 4.52 32.29
CA PRO A 10 33.77 5.36 31.11
C PRO A 10 32.50 6.22 31.17
N THR A 11 31.39 5.70 31.69
CA THR A 11 30.09 6.41 31.71
C THR A 11 29.76 7.07 33.04
N GLY A 12 30.46 6.72 34.11
CA GLY A 12 30.17 7.15 35.48
C GLY A 12 28.81 6.66 36.01
N THR A 13 28.20 5.66 35.35
CA THR A 13 26.85 5.19 35.66
C THR A 13 26.90 3.87 36.44
N GLU A 14 26.00 3.70 37.41
CA GLU A 14 25.86 2.45 38.16
C GLU A 14 25.30 1.32 37.29
N THR A 15 25.76 0.09 37.53
CA THR A 15 25.12 -1.11 36.97
C THR A 15 23.90 -1.53 37.79
N VAL A 16 23.00 -2.30 37.17
CA VAL A 16 21.79 -2.84 37.81
C VAL A 16 22.04 -3.95 38.84
N GLY A 17 23.32 -4.35 39.03
CA GLY A 17 23.77 -5.28 40.07
C GLY A 17 23.71 -6.77 39.73
N HIS A 18 23.34 -7.15 38.49
CA HIS A 18 23.41 -8.53 38.02
C HIS A 18 24.29 -8.63 36.77
N GLU A 19 24.99 -9.75 36.66
CA GLU A 19 25.83 -10.11 35.52
C GLU A 19 25.21 -11.32 34.80
N TRP A 20 25.20 -11.26 33.48
CA TRP A 20 24.70 -12.31 32.60
C TRP A 20 25.80 -12.66 31.59
N ASP A 21 26.53 -13.76 31.84
CA ASP A 21 27.57 -14.27 30.93
C ASP A 21 28.62 -13.19 30.54
N GLY A 22 29.17 -12.51 31.56
CA GLY A 22 30.12 -11.42 31.38
C GLY A 22 29.50 -10.07 31.00
N ILE A 23 28.18 -9.97 30.81
CA ILE A 23 27.48 -8.74 30.45
C ILE A 23 26.76 -8.16 31.67
N GLU A 24 26.95 -6.86 31.91
CA GLU A 24 26.24 -6.09 32.93
C GLU A 24 25.51 -4.92 32.26
N GLU A 25 24.36 -4.53 32.83
CA GLU A 25 23.53 -3.44 32.30
C GLU A 25 23.71 -2.16 33.10
N LEU A 26 23.85 -1.02 32.41
CA LEU A 26 23.91 0.31 33.02
C LEU A 26 22.51 0.83 33.35
N ASP A 27 22.33 1.42 34.53
CA ASP A 27 21.11 2.11 34.94
C ASP A 27 21.08 3.56 34.41
N THR A 28 21.13 3.68 33.07
CA THR A 28 21.06 4.99 32.39
C THR A 28 19.61 5.42 32.18
N PRO A 29 19.27 6.71 32.38
CA PRO A 29 17.96 7.20 32.02
C PRO A 29 17.77 7.15 30.49
N LEU A 30 16.55 6.85 30.05
CA LEU A 30 16.20 6.87 28.64
C LEU A 30 16.53 8.24 28.00
N PRO A 31 17.09 8.29 26.77
CA PRO A 31 17.38 9.54 26.11
C PRO A 31 16.11 10.41 25.97
N ARG A 32 16.19 11.68 26.37
CA ARG A 32 15.02 12.57 26.39
C ARG A 32 14.37 12.72 25.00
N TRP A 33 15.17 12.77 23.94
CA TRP A 33 14.65 12.86 22.57
C TRP A 33 13.87 11.59 22.17
N TRP A 34 14.30 10.42 22.65
CA TRP A 34 13.63 9.15 22.41
C TRP A 34 12.28 9.11 23.13
N LEU A 35 12.23 9.59 24.39
CA LEU A 35 10.98 9.72 25.13
C LEU A 35 10.01 10.67 24.43
N TRP A 36 10.49 11.82 23.93
CA TRP A 36 9.64 12.72 23.14
C TRP A 36 9.08 12.05 21.90
N LEU A 37 9.91 11.33 21.14
CA LEU A 37 9.46 10.59 19.96
C LEU A 37 8.38 9.55 20.34
N PHE A 38 8.60 8.79 21.41
CA PHE A 38 7.64 7.82 21.94
C PHE A 38 6.29 8.46 22.30
N TYR A 39 6.29 9.60 22.99
CA TYR A 39 5.05 10.30 23.31
C TYR A 39 4.36 10.90 22.08
N ILE A 40 5.13 11.42 21.11
CA ILE A 40 4.58 11.93 19.85
C ILE A 40 3.85 10.83 19.08
N THR A 41 4.39 9.61 19.01
CA THR A 41 3.70 8.52 18.31
C THR A 41 2.42 8.08 19.02
N ILE A 42 2.38 8.12 20.36
CA ILE A 42 1.16 7.87 21.12
C ILE A 42 0.10 8.94 20.80
N VAL A 43 0.47 10.21 20.87
CA VAL A 43 -0.45 11.33 20.56
C VAL A 43 -0.95 11.21 19.12
N TRP A 44 -0.06 10.88 18.18
CA TRP A 44 -0.42 10.63 16.78
C TRP A 44 -1.41 9.46 16.64
N GLY A 45 -1.17 8.35 17.35
CA GLY A 45 -2.09 7.21 17.36
C GLY A 45 -3.48 7.59 17.87
N VAL A 46 -3.56 8.35 18.96
CA VAL A 46 -4.84 8.85 19.49
C VAL A 46 -5.55 9.73 18.45
N ILE A 47 -4.84 10.71 17.86
CA ILE A 47 -5.40 11.56 16.80
C ILE A 47 -5.90 10.71 15.63
N TYR A 48 -5.10 9.74 15.16
CA TYR A 48 -5.45 8.90 14.03
C TYR A 48 -6.71 8.08 14.30
N THR A 49 -6.87 7.51 15.50
CA THR A 49 -8.09 6.76 15.88
C THR A 49 -9.35 7.61 15.95
N VAL A 50 -9.22 8.92 16.19
CA VAL A 50 -10.35 9.87 16.14
C VAL A 50 -10.69 10.25 14.70
N LEU A 51 -9.67 10.41 13.84
CA LEU A 51 -9.86 10.85 12.46
C LEU A 51 -10.40 9.75 11.53
N TYR A 52 -9.96 8.51 11.73
CA TYR A 52 -10.23 7.37 10.85
C TYR A 52 -11.06 6.27 11.53
N PRO A 53 -11.60 5.32 10.74
CA PRO A 53 -12.19 4.11 11.30
C PRO A 53 -11.19 3.30 12.12
N ALA A 54 -11.55 2.98 13.36
CA ALA A 54 -10.61 2.38 14.32
C ALA A 54 -11.22 1.24 15.14
N TRP A 55 -12.31 1.51 15.87
CA TRP A 55 -12.84 0.57 16.86
C TRP A 55 -13.91 -0.34 16.23
N PRO A 56 -13.75 -1.67 16.27
CA PRO A 56 -14.75 -2.59 15.72
C PRO A 56 -15.99 -2.60 16.62
N MET A 57 -17.13 -2.13 16.10
CA MET A 57 -18.44 -2.33 16.73
C MET A 57 -19.11 -3.58 16.14
N LEU A 58 -20.29 -3.94 16.67
CA LEU A 58 -21.02 -5.16 16.28
C LEU A 58 -21.27 -5.29 14.76
N GLU A 59 -21.55 -4.17 14.07
CA GLU A 59 -21.88 -4.19 12.64
C GLU A 59 -20.82 -3.49 11.76
N ARG A 60 -20.09 -2.52 12.32
CA ARG A 60 -19.10 -1.70 11.59
C ARG A 60 -18.09 -1.08 12.54
N ALA A 61 -16.94 -0.69 12.03
CA ALA A 61 -16.02 0.14 12.80
C ALA A 61 -16.61 1.54 13.05
N THR A 62 -16.06 2.27 14.03
CA THR A 62 -16.26 3.73 14.13
C THR A 62 -15.93 4.38 12.80
N ALA A 63 -16.59 5.50 12.44
CA ALA A 63 -16.32 6.16 11.15
C ALA A 63 -15.15 7.16 11.20
N GLY A 64 -14.76 7.57 12.40
CA GLY A 64 -13.91 8.74 12.62
C GLY A 64 -14.62 10.05 12.23
N THR A 65 -13.90 11.16 12.30
CA THR A 65 -14.44 12.50 11.96
C THR A 65 -14.28 12.85 10.49
N LEU A 66 -13.38 12.19 9.75
CA LEU A 66 -13.15 12.47 8.32
C LEU A 66 -14.13 11.75 7.38
N GLY A 67 -14.89 10.77 7.88
CA GLY A 67 -15.80 9.97 7.07
C GLY A 67 -15.10 9.08 6.02
N TRP A 68 -13.79 8.88 6.16
CA TRP A 68 -13.00 8.08 5.24
C TRP A 68 -13.33 6.59 5.37
N SER A 69 -13.29 5.85 4.25
CA SER A 69 -13.32 4.38 4.24
C SER A 69 -12.52 3.83 3.06
N SER A 70 -11.91 2.66 3.22
CA SER A 70 -11.15 2.00 2.15
C SER A 70 -12.02 1.70 0.93
N ARG A 71 -13.26 1.25 1.14
CA ARG A 71 -14.25 1.03 0.06
C ARG A 71 -14.66 2.32 -0.63
N GLY A 72 -14.83 3.41 0.12
CA GLY A 72 -15.13 4.72 -0.44
C GLY A 72 -13.96 5.26 -1.28
N ALA A 73 -12.74 5.13 -0.78
CA ALA A 73 -11.52 5.51 -1.49
C ALA A 73 -11.36 4.73 -2.80
N LEU A 74 -11.53 3.40 -2.77
CA LEU A 74 -11.49 2.56 -3.96
C LEU A 74 -12.57 2.97 -4.98
N LYS A 75 -13.81 3.21 -4.54
CA LYS A 75 -14.89 3.66 -5.42
C LYS A 75 -14.54 4.98 -6.10
N ALA A 76 -13.98 5.94 -5.36
CA ALA A 76 -13.57 7.23 -5.91
C ALA A 76 -12.43 7.09 -6.92
N GLU A 77 -11.44 6.23 -6.64
CA GLU A 77 -10.32 5.97 -7.53
C GLU A 77 -10.77 5.30 -8.84
N LEU A 78 -11.59 4.25 -8.75
CA LEU A 78 -12.16 3.59 -9.91
C LEU A 78 -13.01 4.53 -10.75
N ALA A 79 -13.89 5.33 -10.11
CA ALA A 79 -14.71 6.31 -10.83
C ALA A 79 -13.85 7.37 -11.54
N ALA A 80 -12.78 7.84 -10.91
CA ALA A 80 -11.85 8.79 -11.53
C ALA A 80 -11.07 8.16 -12.70
N ALA A 81 -10.65 6.90 -12.58
CA ALA A 81 -10.00 6.17 -13.67
C ALA A 81 -10.95 5.93 -14.84
N ASP A 82 -12.19 5.50 -14.56
CA ASP A 82 -13.21 5.28 -15.57
C ASP A 82 -13.59 6.58 -16.29
N ALA A 83 -13.74 7.68 -15.57
CA ALA A 83 -14.02 8.98 -16.18
C ALA A 83 -12.91 9.44 -17.13
N LYS A 84 -11.63 9.18 -16.79
CA LYS A 84 -10.49 9.49 -17.67
C LYS A 84 -10.48 8.65 -18.95
N LEU A 85 -10.90 7.38 -18.87
CA LEU A 85 -10.88 6.45 -20.00
C LEU A 85 -12.18 6.46 -20.81
N ALA A 86 -13.28 6.97 -20.25
CA ALA A 86 -14.61 6.94 -20.85
C ALA A 86 -14.65 7.50 -22.28
N PRO A 87 -14.03 8.66 -22.61
CA PRO A 87 -14.11 9.20 -23.97
C PRO A 87 -13.53 8.25 -25.02
N VAL A 88 -12.35 7.69 -24.75
CA VAL A 88 -11.69 6.76 -25.67
C VAL A 88 -12.44 5.43 -25.75
N ARG A 89 -12.87 4.87 -24.60
CA ARG A 89 -13.64 3.63 -24.56
C ARG A 89 -14.97 3.76 -25.32
N GLN A 90 -15.66 4.88 -25.18
CA GLN A 90 -16.91 5.16 -25.88
C GLN A 90 -16.69 5.35 -27.38
N ALA A 91 -15.63 6.06 -27.79
CA ALA A 91 -15.28 6.19 -29.21
C ALA A 91 -14.97 4.83 -29.85
N ILE A 92 -14.22 3.95 -29.16
CA ILE A 92 -13.95 2.59 -29.64
C ILE A 92 -15.24 1.77 -29.71
N ALA A 93 -16.09 1.84 -28.69
CA ALA A 93 -17.33 1.06 -28.63
C ALA A 93 -18.39 1.53 -29.64
N GLY A 94 -18.37 2.81 -30.03
CA GLY A 94 -19.31 3.40 -30.98
C GLY A 94 -18.92 3.25 -32.46
N THR A 95 -17.67 2.84 -32.73
CA THR A 95 -17.15 2.66 -34.10
C THR A 95 -17.10 1.16 -34.44
N PRO A 96 -17.69 0.72 -35.56
CA PRO A 96 -17.53 -0.66 -36.03
C PRO A 96 -16.04 -1.04 -36.13
N VAL A 97 -15.67 -2.27 -35.78
CA VAL A 97 -14.26 -2.68 -35.67
C VAL A 97 -13.53 -2.51 -37.01
N GLU A 98 -14.21 -2.80 -38.11
CA GLU A 98 -13.77 -2.61 -39.50
C GLU A 98 -13.49 -1.15 -39.86
N ASP A 99 -14.12 -0.20 -39.16
CA ASP A 99 -13.98 1.24 -39.40
C ASP A 99 -12.92 1.90 -38.51
N ILE A 100 -12.52 1.25 -37.39
CA ILE A 100 -11.48 1.77 -36.49
C ILE A 100 -10.16 2.10 -37.21
N PRO A 101 -9.67 1.29 -38.18
CA PRO A 101 -8.45 1.61 -38.91
C PRO A 101 -8.50 2.90 -39.73
N ASN A 102 -9.70 3.41 -40.04
CA ASN A 102 -9.87 4.66 -40.80
C ASN A 102 -9.58 5.91 -39.94
N ASP A 103 -9.49 5.78 -38.62
CA ASP A 103 -9.03 6.82 -37.70
C ASP A 103 -7.71 6.39 -37.04
N PRO A 104 -6.55 6.92 -37.48
CA PRO A 104 -5.25 6.54 -36.93
C PRO A 104 -5.10 6.75 -35.42
N ARG A 105 -5.78 7.76 -34.85
CA ARG A 105 -5.72 8.03 -33.40
C ARG A 105 -6.55 7.01 -32.63
N LEU A 106 -7.74 6.69 -33.13
CA LEU A 106 -8.60 5.68 -32.52
C LEU A 106 -7.98 4.29 -32.64
N LEU A 107 -7.37 3.96 -33.78
CA LEU A 107 -6.63 2.72 -34.00
C LEU A 107 -5.47 2.59 -33.01
N GLN A 108 -4.67 3.64 -32.83
CA GLN A 108 -3.55 3.61 -31.86
C GLN A 108 -4.06 3.35 -30.44
N ALA A 109 -5.14 4.01 -30.04
CA ALA A 109 -5.74 3.81 -28.72
C ALA A 109 -6.31 2.40 -28.54
N ALA A 110 -7.01 1.87 -29.55
CA ALA A 110 -7.56 0.53 -29.55
C ALA A 110 -6.47 -0.54 -29.49
N VAL A 111 -5.39 -0.40 -30.27
CA VAL A 111 -4.26 -1.33 -30.25
C VAL A 111 -3.52 -1.28 -28.91
N ALA A 112 -3.25 -0.08 -28.37
CA ALA A 112 -2.57 0.04 -27.07
C ALA A 112 -3.39 -0.58 -25.92
N GLY A 113 -4.69 -0.26 -25.86
CA GLY A 113 -5.60 -0.84 -24.86
C GLY A 113 -5.80 -2.34 -25.07
N GLY A 114 -5.96 -2.78 -26.31
CA GLY A 114 -6.11 -4.18 -26.69
C GLY A 114 -4.88 -5.01 -26.38
N GLN A 115 -3.67 -4.50 -26.62
CA GLN A 115 -2.42 -5.17 -26.23
C GLN A 115 -2.32 -5.36 -24.71
N SER A 116 -2.75 -4.36 -23.93
CA SER A 116 -2.78 -4.49 -22.47
C SER A 116 -3.80 -5.56 -22.04
N ALA A 117 -5.02 -5.52 -22.57
CA ALA A 117 -6.04 -6.52 -22.27
C ALA A 117 -5.61 -7.93 -22.70
N PHE A 118 -4.98 -8.08 -23.86
CA PHE A 118 -4.47 -9.34 -24.38
C PHE A 118 -3.43 -9.97 -23.43
N LYS A 119 -2.52 -9.17 -22.90
CA LYS A 119 -1.51 -9.63 -21.93
C LYS A 119 -2.11 -10.09 -20.60
N VAL A 120 -3.27 -9.55 -20.21
CA VAL A 120 -3.93 -9.94 -18.96
C VAL A 120 -4.80 -11.17 -19.16
N HIS A 121 -5.52 -11.26 -20.28
CA HIS A 121 -6.63 -12.20 -20.46
C HIS A 121 -6.40 -13.29 -21.51
N CYS A 122 -5.49 -13.09 -22.48
CA CYS A 122 -5.38 -13.97 -23.66
C CYS A 122 -4.02 -14.66 -23.77
N VAL A 123 -2.97 -14.08 -23.20
CA VAL A 123 -1.58 -14.54 -23.33
C VAL A 123 -1.37 -15.97 -22.83
N GLN A 124 -2.16 -16.40 -21.86
CA GLN A 124 -2.05 -17.70 -21.23
C GLN A 124 -2.29 -18.85 -22.22
N CYS A 125 -3.12 -18.60 -23.24
CA CYS A 125 -3.42 -19.56 -24.30
C CYS A 125 -2.70 -19.22 -25.61
N HIS A 126 -2.69 -17.94 -25.98
CA HIS A 126 -2.21 -17.49 -27.29
C HIS A 126 -0.74 -17.04 -27.31
N GLY A 127 -0.04 -17.12 -26.18
CA GLY A 127 1.37 -16.73 -26.08
C GLY A 127 1.60 -15.21 -26.10
N SER A 128 2.77 -14.77 -25.66
CA SER A 128 3.12 -13.34 -25.49
C SER A 128 3.10 -12.52 -26.77
N GLY A 129 3.31 -13.19 -27.92
CA GLY A 129 3.27 -12.59 -29.26
C GLY A 129 2.04 -12.97 -30.07
N ALA A 130 0.98 -13.50 -29.44
CA ALA A 130 -0.22 -14.02 -30.11
C ALA A 130 0.00 -15.23 -31.05
N ALA A 131 1.22 -15.78 -31.10
CA ALA A 131 1.61 -16.86 -32.01
C ALA A 131 0.96 -18.24 -31.72
N GLY A 132 0.27 -18.40 -30.59
CA GLY A 132 -0.35 -19.66 -30.20
C GLY A 132 0.63 -20.69 -29.65
N SER A 133 0.13 -21.91 -29.47
CA SER A 133 0.90 -23.10 -29.08
C SER A 133 0.15 -24.37 -29.51
N LEU A 134 0.67 -25.57 -29.21
CA LEU A 134 -0.05 -26.80 -29.56
C LEU A 134 -1.44 -26.81 -28.90
N GLY A 135 -2.49 -26.84 -29.71
CA GLY A 135 -3.89 -26.77 -29.25
C GLY A 135 -4.46 -25.35 -29.10
N TYR A 136 -3.67 -24.30 -29.36
CA TYR A 136 -4.10 -22.90 -29.26
C TYR A 136 -3.71 -22.09 -30.52
N PRO A 137 -4.68 -21.41 -31.20
CA PRO A 137 -4.43 -20.70 -32.46
C PRO A 137 -3.42 -19.55 -32.39
N ASN A 138 -2.80 -19.27 -33.54
CA ASN A 138 -2.09 -18.03 -33.83
C ASN A 138 -3.10 -16.94 -34.24
N LEU A 139 -3.13 -15.81 -33.53
CA LEU A 139 -4.11 -14.72 -33.69
C LEU A 139 -3.52 -13.50 -34.40
#